data_AF-A0A1V4Z386-F1
#
_entry.id   AF-A0A1V4Z386-F1
#
_cell.length_a   1.000
_cell.length_b   1.000
_cell.length_c   1.000
_cell.angle_alpha   90.00
_cell.angle_beta   90.00
_cell.angle_gamma   90.00
#
_symmetry.space_group_name_H-M   'P 1'
#
loop_
_entity.id
_entity.type
_entity.pdbx_description
1 polymer ?
#
loop_
_entity_poly.entity_id
_entity_poly.type
_entity_poly.pdbx_seq_one_letter_code
_entity_poly.pdbx_strand_id
1 'polypeptide(L)' 'MARDPVCGMTVSKESAPAKEMYKGHTFYFCSDACRQKFDENKDKYATPAAMLM' A
#
# COMPACT_ATOMS: atom_id res chain seq x y z
N MET A 1 -11.48 -4.12 2.30
CA MET A 1 -10.13 -4.32 2.89
C MET A 1 -9.09 -4.17 1.79
N ALA A 2 -7.90 -3.68 2.11
CA ALA A 2 -6.75 -3.57 1.21
C ALA A 2 -5.59 -4.38 1.79
N ARG A 3 -4.69 -4.85 0.94
CA ARG A 3 -3.50 -5.58 1.39
C ARG A 3 -2.30 -4.65 1.29
N ASP A 4 -1.58 -4.52 2.40
CA ASP A 4 -0.31 -3.80 2.44
C ASP A 4 0.68 -4.51 1.50
N PRO A 5 1.19 -3.83 0.44
CA PRO A 5 2.07 -4.45 -0.54
C PRO A 5 3.49 -4.71 0.00
N VAL A 6 3.87 -4.11 1.13
CA VAL A 6 5.20 -4.24 1.74
C VAL A 6 5.23 -5.44 2.68
N CYS A 7 4.27 -5.55 3.60
CA CYS A 7 4.26 -6.63 4.59
C CYS A 7 3.21 -7.72 4.32
N GLY A 8 2.29 -7.50 3.39
CA GLY A 8 1.23 -8.44 3.03
C GLY A 8 0.05 -8.47 4.01
N MET A 9 0.02 -7.59 5.01
CA MET A 9 -1.03 -7.52 6.02
C MET A 9 -2.32 -6.93 5.44
N THR A 10 -3.46 -7.48 5.83
CA THR A 10 -4.77 -6.93 5.45
C THR A 10 -5.15 -5.77 6.35
N VAL A 11 -5.45 -4.62 5.75
CA VAL A 11 -5.83 -3.38 6.42
C VAL A 11 -7.20 -2.89 5.94
N SER A 12 -7.94 -2.22 6.81
CA SER A 12 -9.23 -1.61 6.43
C SER A 12 -8.96 -0.29 5.69
N LYS A 13 -9.53 -0.11 4.48
CA LYS A 13 -9.35 1.13 3.69
C LYS A 13 -9.81 2.39 4.45
N GLU A 14 -10.83 2.23 5.31
CA GLU A 14 -11.42 3.30 6.11
C GLU A 14 -10.59 3.68 7.34
N SER A 15 -9.82 2.74 7.89
CA SER A 15 -9.04 2.91 9.12
C SER A 15 -7.55 2.68 8.91
N ALA A 16 -7.10 2.70 7.66
CA ALA A 16 -5.70 2.49 7.34
C ALA A 16 -4.87 3.63 7.95
N PRO A 17 -3.87 3.31 8.79
CA PRO A 17 -3.05 4.34 9.43
C PRO A 17 -2.25 5.15 8.42
N ALA A 18 -1.88 4.56 7.28
CA ALA A 18 -1.23 5.27 6.19
C ALA A 18 -1.78 4.84 4.82
N LYS A 19 -1.78 5.78 3.87
CA LYS A 19 -2.15 5.55 2.46
C LYS A 19 -1.32 6.43 1.54
N GLU A 20 -1.12 5.98 0.31
CA GLU A 20 -0.36 6.71 -0.71
C GLU A 20 -0.97 6.50 -2.09
N MET A 21 -0.90 7.51 -2.95
CA MET A 21 -1.41 7.42 -4.32
C MET A 21 -0.25 7.27 -5.30
N TYR A 22 -0.25 6.18 -6.07
CA TYR A 22 0.79 5.89 -7.05
C TYR A 22 0.19 5.31 -8.33
N LYS A 23 0.60 5.84 -9.49
CA LYS A 23 0.08 5.47 -10.82
C LYS A 23 -1.47 5.48 -10.92
N GLY A 24 -2.14 6.37 -10.18
CA GLY A 24 -3.60 6.48 -10.16
C GLY A 24 -4.32 5.52 -9.20
N HIS A 25 -3.58 4.74 -8.41
CA HIS A 25 -4.14 3.81 -7.42
C HIS A 25 -3.79 4.23 -5.99
N THR A 26 -4.74 4.06 -5.08
CA THR A 26 -4.51 4.30 -3.64
C THR A 26 -4.07 3.00 -2.98
N PHE A 27 -2.83 3.00 -2.48
CA PHE A 27 -2.26 1.95 -1.66
C PHE A 27 -2.51 2.26 -0.18
N TYR A 28 -2.77 1.21 0.61
CA TYR A 28 -3.06 1.31 2.03
C TYR A 28 -2.04 0.48 2.80
N PHE A 29 -1.55 1.03 3.91
CA PHE A 29 -0.46 0.45 4.68
C PHE A 29 -0.86 0.25 6.13
N CYS A 30 -0.30 -0.80 6.74
CA CYS A 30 -0.55 -1.12 8.16
C CYS A 30 0.20 -0.18 9.11
N SER A 31 1.15 0.59 8.59
CA SER A 31 1.97 1.52 9.36
C SER A 31 2.66 2.54 8.45
N ASP A 32 3.08 3.66 9.03
CA ASP A 32 3.89 4.66 8.33
C ASP A 32 5.22 4.10 7.82
N ALA A 33 5.83 3.16 8.55
CA ALA A 33 7.04 2.47 8.13
C ALA A 33 6.85 1.65 6.84
N CYS A 34 5.68 1.04 6.65
CA CYS A 34 5.36 0.33 5.41
C CYS A 34 5.13 1.31 4.25
N ARG A 35 4.45 2.44 4.51
CA ARG A 35 4.35 3.52 3.51
C ARG A 35 5.73 4.03 3.08
N GLN A 36 6.63 4.29 4.02
CA GLN A 36 7.96 4.80 3.70
C GLN A 36 8.77 3.80 2.86
N LYS A 37 8.75 2.51 3.22
CA LYS A 37 9.40 1.45 2.41
C LYS A 37 8.80 1.36 1.01
N PHE A 38 7.49 1.54 0.90
CA PHE A 38 6.82 1.63 -0.39
C PHE A 38 7.31 2.85 -1.18
N ASP A 39 7.36 4.02 -0.56
CA ASP A 39 7.80 5.28 -1.17
C ASP A 39 9.25 5.18 -1.71
N GLU A 40 10.14 4.51 -0.99
CA GLU A 40 11.53 4.27 -1.41
C GLU A 40 11.65 3.31 -2.59
N ASN A 41 10.69 2.38 -2.77
CA ASN A 41 10.76 1.32 -3.78
C ASN A 41 9.41 1.08 -4.47
N LYS A 42 8.73 2.15 -4.91
CA LYS A 42 7.34 2.09 -5.40
C LYS A 42 7.16 1.10 -6.55
N ASP A 43 8.08 1.05 -7.52
CA ASP A 43 8.00 0.13 -8.65
C ASP A 43 8.16 -1.35 -8.26
N LYS A 44 8.83 -1.65 -7.14
CA LYS A 44 8.97 -3.03 -6.64
C LYS A 44 7.68 -3.53 -6.00
N TYR A 45 6.96 -2.65 -5.32
CA TYR A 45 5.78 -3.00 -4.53
C TYR A 45 4.46 -2.77 -5.28
N ALA A 46 4.43 -1.86 -6.25
CA ALA A 46 3.29 -1.60 -7.13
C ALA A 46 3.14 -2.70 -8.20
N THR A 47 2.97 -3.93 -7.75
CA THR A 47 2.64 -5.07 -8.63
C THR A 47 1.18 -4.97 -9.09
N PRO A 48 0.83 -5.51 -10.27
CA PRO A 48 -0.55 -5.50 -10.76
C PRO A 48 -1.56 -6.10 -9.77
N ALA A 49 -1.15 -7.06 -8.92
CA ALA A 49 -1.99 -7.62 -7.86
C ALA A 49 -2.38 -6.59 -6.78
N ALA A 50 -1.50 -5.62 -6.50
CA ALA A 50 -1.77 -4.54 -5.56
C ALA A 50 -2.53 -3.37 -6.22
N MET A 51 -2.58 -3.33 -7.56
CA MET A 51 -3.25 -2.31 -8.36
C MET A 51 -4.72 -2.66 -8.67
N LEU A 52 -5.11 -3.93 -8.57
CA LEU A 52 -6.40 -4.46 -9.05
C LEU A 52 -7.60 -4.40 -8.07
N MET A 53 -7.62 -3.55 -7.03
CA MET A 53 -8.72 -3.53 -6.03
C MET A 53 -9.22 -2.18 -5.52
#